data_AF-A0AAD2HJ08-F1
#
_entry.id   AF-A0AAD2HJ08-F1
#
_cell.length_a   1.000
_cell.length_b   1.000
_cell.length_c   1.000
_cell.angle_alpha   90.00
_cell.angle_beta   90.00
_cell.angle_gamma   90.00
#
_symmetry.space_group_name_H-M   'P 1'
#
loop_
_entity.id
_entity.type
_entity.pdbx_description
1 polymer ?
#
loop_
_entity_poly.entity_id
_entity_poly.type
_entity_poly.pdbx_seq_one_letter_code
_entity_poly.pdbx_strand_id
1 'polypeptide(L)'
;MSESTLRRTSHGRPADEELGLELQTSGSNEKPPKPLSRTHSRMGQRFFRKGKTKVGVVDSLKALVFSSWLNILLLFIPIAWVAHFANKHDSPPEKTFPFSVTFVFCFLAIIPLEKLFEYGGEQMAFYVGPDLGELLVVTLNNVVEGTLAIILLKKCELKLLQSTIIGVVLLHLLLIPGVAFVTGGARIIEQDLHPHLTQLNQTLLTIGVMALLLPAAFFAALDQGIISGAPADAATQGRSNFTDGFLIEKNRVIFLQMSRGIAILLLLV
;
A
#
# COMPACT_ATOMS: atom_id res chain seq x y z
N MET A 1 55.05 -22.52 31.57
CA MET A 1 55.77 -23.21 32.66
C MET A 1 54.73 -23.94 33.50
N SER A 2 54.72 -25.29 33.40
CA SER A 2 53.93 -26.37 34.07
C SER A 2 52.41 -26.24 34.19
N GLU A 3 51.57 -27.07 33.56
CA GLU A 3 51.34 -28.55 33.62
C GLU A 3 50.78 -29.12 34.94
N SER A 4 49.54 -29.62 34.88
CA SER A 4 49.05 -30.92 35.41
C SER A 4 47.63 -31.13 34.86
N THR A 5 47.29 -32.04 33.93
CA THR A 5 47.42 -33.51 33.77
C THR A 5 46.31 -34.32 34.44
N LEU A 6 45.36 -34.83 33.64
CA LEU A 6 44.71 -36.17 33.72
C LEU A 6 43.72 -36.34 32.53
N ARG A 7 44.11 -36.93 31.37
CA ARG A 7 44.05 -38.35 30.93
C ARG A 7 42.65 -39.02 31.06
N ARG A 8 41.94 -39.26 29.93
CA ARG A 8 41.85 -40.50 29.07
C ARG A 8 40.65 -41.37 29.50
N THR A 9 39.70 -41.82 28.67
CA THR A 9 39.76 -42.79 27.54
C THR A 9 38.41 -42.78 26.76
N SER A 10 38.32 -42.61 25.43
CA SER A 10 38.34 -43.64 24.36
C SER A 10 37.65 -44.98 24.68
N HIS A 11 36.46 -45.23 24.11
CA HIS A 11 36.12 -46.50 23.46
C HIS A 11 34.88 -46.35 22.56
N GLY A 12 35.02 -46.68 21.27
CA GLY A 12 33.90 -46.81 20.34
C GLY A 12 33.41 -48.25 20.22
N ARG A 13 32.19 -48.43 19.70
CA ARG A 13 31.73 -49.59 18.92
C ARG A 13 30.31 -49.36 18.36
N PRO A 14 29.84 -50.17 17.37
CA PRO A 14 29.09 -49.72 16.21
C PRO A 14 27.69 -50.34 16.15
N ALA A 15 27.08 -50.27 14.98
CA ALA A 15 25.72 -50.63 14.63
C ALA A 15 25.40 -52.15 14.63
N ASP A 16 24.09 -52.38 14.59
CA ASP A 16 23.35 -53.52 14.00
C ASP A 16 23.01 -54.76 14.88
N GLU A 17 21.73 -55.14 14.76
CA GLU A 17 21.17 -56.51 14.81
C GLU A 17 20.71 -57.09 16.15
N GLU A 18 19.42 -56.92 16.46
CA GLU A 18 18.57 -57.91 17.13
C GLU A 18 17.18 -57.87 16.47
N LEU A 19 16.85 -58.98 15.80
CA LEU A 19 15.64 -59.24 15.02
C LEU A 19 14.84 -60.28 15.82
N GLY A 20 13.59 -59.99 16.20
CA GLY A 20 12.82 -60.99 16.97
C GLY A 20 11.40 -60.59 17.38
N LEU A 21 10.47 -60.66 16.42
CA LEU A 21 9.11 -61.22 16.56
C LEU A 21 8.38 -61.11 17.92
N GLU A 22 7.45 -60.16 18.04
CA GLU A 22 6.16 -60.42 18.69
C GLU A 22 5.01 -59.97 17.78
N LEU A 23 4.27 -60.97 17.30
CA LEU A 23 2.97 -60.88 16.66
C LEU A 23 1.93 -60.42 17.69
N GLN A 24 1.40 -59.21 17.53
CA GLN A 24 0.08 -58.87 18.07
C GLN A 24 -0.90 -58.60 16.94
N THR A 25 -1.74 -59.59 16.72
CA THR A 25 -3.02 -59.52 16.03
C THR A 25 -3.95 -58.58 16.80
N SER A 26 -4.26 -57.41 16.23
CA SER A 26 -5.41 -56.64 16.66
C SER A 26 -6.08 -56.02 15.44
N GLY A 27 -7.11 -56.70 14.96
CA GLY A 27 -7.98 -56.21 13.92
C GLY A 27 -8.74 -54.98 14.42
N SER A 28 -8.47 -53.84 13.79
CA SER A 28 -9.39 -52.71 13.80
C SER A 28 -9.59 -52.21 12.37
N ASN A 29 -10.86 -51.98 12.08
CA ASN A 29 -11.48 -51.87 10.78
C ASN A 29 -11.23 -50.47 10.19
N GLU A 30 -10.12 -50.25 9.49
CA GLU A 30 -9.87 -49.00 8.76
C GLU A 30 -10.35 -49.12 7.31
N LYS A 31 -11.38 -48.33 6.96
CA LYS A 31 -11.89 -48.21 5.59
C LYS A 31 -10.80 -47.62 4.69
N PRO A 32 -10.64 -48.12 3.44
CA PRO A 32 -9.63 -47.61 2.54
C PRO A 32 -9.86 -46.11 2.22
N PRO A 33 -8.80 -45.31 2.05
CA PRO A 33 -8.93 -43.91 1.68
C PRO A 33 -9.63 -43.79 0.32
N LYS A 34 -10.70 -43.00 0.27
CA LYS A 34 -11.46 -42.74 -0.95
C LYS A 34 -10.53 -42.06 -1.98
N PRO A 35 -10.58 -42.45 -3.28
CA PRO A 35 -9.73 -41.86 -4.29
C PRO A 35 -10.03 -40.36 -4.42
N LEU A 36 -8.97 -39.56 -4.44
CA LEU A 36 -9.03 -38.12 -4.59
C LEU A 36 -9.45 -37.78 -6.03
N SER A 37 -10.76 -37.76 -6.29
CA SER A 37 -11.28 -37.32 -7.59
C SER A 37 -10.98 -35.83 -7.77
N ARG A 38 -9.99 -35.51 -8.61
CA ARG A 38 -9.72 -34.17 -9.12
C ARG A 38 -10.93 -33.68 -9.91
N THR A 39 -11.85 -32.97 -9.26
CA THR A 39 -12.98 -32.32 -9.93
C THR A 39 -12.72 -30.81 -10.01
N HIS A 40 -12.47 -30.35 -11.23
CA HIS A 40 -12.12 -28.98 -11.62
C HIS A 40 -13.34 -28.02 -11.62
N SER A 41 -14.21 -28.09 -10.60
CA SER A 41 -15.49 -27.36 -10.53
C SER A 41 -15.61 -26.42 -9.30
N ARG A 42 -14.48 -25.97 -8.74
CA ARG A 42 -14.48 -25.19 -7.49
C ARG A 42 -14.82 -23.70 -7.65
N MET A 43 -14.78 -23.14 -8.86
CA MET A 43 -14.92 -21.69 -9.06
C MET A 43 -16.38 -21.23 -9.15
N GLY A 44 -17.24 -21.94 -9.90
CA GLY A 44 -18.65 -21.57 -10.07
C GLY A 44 -19.50 -21.72 -8.80
N GLN A 45 -19.23 -22.76 -7.99
CA GLN A 45 -19.94 -22.98 -6.72
C GLN A 45 -19.51 -22.02 -5.61
N ARG A 46 -18.31 -21.41 -5.72
CA ARG A 46 -17.86 -20.31 -4.83
C ARG A 46 -18.63 -19.02 -5.12
N PHE A 47 -18.97 -18.75 -6.38
CA PHE A 47 -19.68 -17.54 -6.79
C PHE A 47 -21.17 -17.56 -6.41
N PHE A 48 -21.83 -18.72 -6.52
CA PHE A 48 -23.24 -18.88 -6.18
C PHE A 48 -23.42 -19.56 -4.82
N ARG A 49 -23.27 -18.79 -3.74
CA ARG A 49 -23.39 -19.29 -2.36
C ARG A 49 -24.85 -19.42 -1.91
N LYS A 50 -25.44 -20.62 -2.06
CA LYS A 50 -26.59 -21.07 -1.25
C LYS A 50 -26.13 -21.25 0.21
N GLY A 51 -26.67 -20.47 1.16
CA GLY A 51 -26.54 -20.75 2.60
C GLY A 51 -25.68 -19.82 3.48
N LYS A 52 -25.41 -18.56 3.10
CA LYS A 52 -24.90 -17.56 4.09
C LYS A 52 -26.04 -17.08 4.98
N THR A 53 -25.76 -16.86 6.26
CA THR A 53 -26.61 -16.06 7.14
C THR A 53 -26.82 -14.68 6.52
N LYS A 54 -28.07 -14.24 6.40
CA LYS A 54 -28.41 -12.89 5.96
C LYS A 54 -28.14 -11.96 7.14
N VAL A 55 -27.03 -11.23 7.11
CA VAL A 55 -26.80 -10.15 8.07
C VAL A 55 -27.80 -9.03 7.74
N GLY A 56 -28.50 -8.52 8.75
CA GLY A 56 -29.44 -7.42 8.55
C GLY A 56 -28.70 -6.17 8.09
N VAL A 57 -29.24 -5.46 7.09
CA VAL A 57 -28.64 -4.20 6.56
C VAL A 57 -28.45 -3.17 7.68
N VAL A 58 -29.36 -3.14 8.64
CA VAL A 58 -29.31 -2.25 9.82
C VAL A 58 -28.19 -2.67 10.78
N ASP A 59 -28.00 -3.97 11.00
CA ASP A 59 -26.93 -4.48 11.86
C ASP A 59 -25.56 -4.26 11.21
N SER A 60 -25.46 -4.41 9.88
CA SER A 60 -24.24 -4.09 9.12
C SER A 60 -23.94 -2.59 9.15
N LEU A 61 -24.95 -1.74 9.01
CA LEU A 61 -24.76 -0.28 9.07
C LEU A 61 -24.36 0.16 10.48
N LYS A 62 -24.99 -0.40 11.52
CA LYS A 62 -24.61 -0.15 12.91
C LYS A 62 -23.18 -0.63 13.18
N ALA A 63 -22.82 -1.83 12.74
CA ALA A 63 -21.46 -2.33 12.88
C ALA A 63 -20.44 -1.41 12.18
N LEU A 64 -20.76 -0.93 10.99
CA LEU A 64 -19.91 -0.02 10.20
C LEU A 64 -19.73 1.34 10.88
N VAL A 65 -20.80 1.93 11.43
CA VAL A 65 -20.76 3.21 12.16
C VAL A 65 -20.10 3.10 13.53
N PHE A 66 -20.13 1.95 14.19
CA PHE A 66 -19.48 1.73 15.50
C PHE A 66 -18.17 0.92 15.42
N SER A 67 -17.64 0.68 14.22
CA SER A 67 -16.43 -0.13 14.02
C SER A 67 -15.17 0.55 14.58
N SER A 68 -15.04 1.87 14.44
CA SER A 68 -13.85 2.62 14.84
C SER A 68 -14.18 3.87 15.63
N TRP A 69 -13.31 4.22 16.60
CA TRP A 69 -13.40 5.48 17.34
C TRP A 69 -13.29 6.71 16.43
N LEU A 70 -12.62 6.56 15.27
CA LEU A 70 -12.51 7.61 14.25
C LEU A 70 -13.85 7.98 13.62
N ASN A 71 -14.89 7.14 13.73
CA ASN A 71 -16.21 7.43 13.19
C ASN A 71 -16.88 8.66 13.84
N ILE A 72 -16.37 9.13 14.98
CA ILE A 72 -16.80 10.43 15.55
C ILE A 72 -16.55 11.60 14.57
N LEU A 73 -15.51 11.47 13.72
CA LEU A 73 -15.19 12.45 12.68
C LEU A 73 -16.21 12.46 11.53
N LEU A 74 -17.12 11.47 11.43
CA LEU A 74 -18.20 11.49 10.43
C LEU A 74 -19.13 12.68 10.61
N LEU A 75 -19.19 13.28 11.82
CA LEU A 75 -19.89 14.53 12.08
C LEU A 75 -19.37 15.68 11.20
N PHE A 76 -18.09 15.64 10.78
CA PHE A 76 -17.54 16.67 9.90
C PHE A 76 -18.11 16.64 8.48
N ILE A 77 -18.71 15.54 8.03
CA ILE A 77 -19.34 15.45 6.70
C ILE A 77 -20.53 16.41 6.57
N PRO A 78 -21.59 16.33 7.41
CA PRO A 78 -22.69 17.28 7.33
C PRO A 78 -22.24 18.71 7.64
N ILE A 79 -21.29 18.90 8.55
CA ILE A 79 -20.73 20.24 8.86
C ILE A 79 -20.03 20.84 7.63
N ALA A 80 -19.21 20.07 6.93
CA ALA A 80 -18.55 20.52 5.71
C ALA A 80 -19.56 20.88 4.62
N TRP A 81 -20.67 20.12 4.52
CA TRP A 81 -21.72 20.39 3.54
C TRP A 81 -22.50 21.66 3.87
N VAL A 82 -22.86 21.86 5.15
CA VAL A 82 -23.47 23.11 5.63
C VAL A 82 -22.55 24.30 5.38
N ALA A 83 -21.25 24.19 5.70
CA ALA A 83 -20.28 25.24 5.44
C ALA A 83 -20.14 25.55 3.94
N HIS A 84 -20.20 24.54 3.06
CA HIS A 84 -20.16 24.75 1.61
C HIS A 84 -21.39 25.47 1.08
N PHE A 85 -22.60 25.08 1.51
CA PHE A 85 -23.84 25.71 1.04
C PHE A 85 -24.08 27.08 1.66
N ALA A 86 -23.72 27.30 2.92
CA ALA A 86 -23.79 28.60 3.56
C ALA A 86 -22.93 29.64 2.82
N ASN A 87 -21.77 29.22 2.29
CA ASN A 87 -20.90 30.07 1.48
C ASN A 87 -21.41 30.34 0.05
N LYS A 88 -22.45 29.63 -0.41
CA LYS A 88 -23.05 29.78 -1.75
C LYS A 88 -24.26 30.72 -1.75
N HIS A 89 -24.85 31.01 -0.59
CA HIS A 89 -26.01 31.89 -0.49
C HIS A 89 -25.56 33.36 -0.46
N ASP A 90 -26.01 34.10 -1.46
CA ASP A 90 -25.49 35.41 -1.91
C ASP A 90 -25.97 36.58 -1.02
N SER A 91 -25.66 36.57 0.27
CA SER A 91 -26.05 37.64 1.20
C SER A 91 -24.84 38.18 1.98
N PRO A 92 -24.36 39.42 1.73
CA PRO A 92 -23.24 40.00 2.48
C PRO A 92 -23.74 40.68 3.77
N PRO A 93 -22.89 40.83 4.83
CA PRO A 93 -21.44 40.95 4.74
C PRO A 93 -20.65 40.21 5.85
N GLU A 94 -20.80 38.90 6.00
CA GLU A 94 -19.78 38.11 6.70
C GLU A 94 -19.82 36.68 6.17
N LYS A 95 -18.76 36.22 5.50
CA LYS A 95 -18.63 34.81 5.14
C LYS A 95 -18.62 34.02 6.45
N THR A 96 -19.73 33.38 6.81
CA THR A 96 -19.92 32.69 8.10
C THR A 96 -18.81 31.66 8.36
N PHE A 97 -18.19 31.11 7.31
CA PHE A 97 -17.00 30.27 7.42
C PHE A 97 -15.91 30.66 6.42
N PRO A 98 -14.66 30.93 6.86
CA PRO A 98 -13.54 31.14 5.95
C PRO A 98 -13.20 29.85 5.18
N PHE A 99 -12.71 29.99 3.95
CA PHE A 99 -12.39 28.85 3.07
C PHE A 99 -11.43 27.84 3.71
N SER A 100 -10.49 28.31 4.54
CA SER A 100 -9.55 27.46 5.27
C SER A 100 -10.26 26.52 6.25
N VAL A 101 -11.32 26.98 6.92
CA VAL A 101 -12.08 26.17 7.88
C VAL A 101 -12.91 25.12 7.15
N THR A 102 -13.54 25.48 6.02
CA THR A 102 -14.23 24.51 5.17
C THR A 102 -13.27 23.43 4.65
N PHE A 103 -12.05 23.81 4.26
CA PHE A 103 -11.02 22.86 3.84
C PHE A 103 -10.64 21.89 4.98
N VAL A 104 -10.42 22.38 6.20
CA VAL A 104 -10.09 21.54 7.36
C VAL A 104 -11.23 20.58 7.69
N PHE A 105 -12.49 21.01 7.64
CA PHE A 105 -13.63 20.11 7.86
C PHE A 105 -13.73 19.03 6.79
N CYS A 106 -13.52 19.38 5.51
CA CYS A 106 -13.43 18.39 4.43
C CYS A 106 -12.28 17.41 4.65
N PHE A 107 -11.11 17.89 5.08
CA PHE A 107 -9.94 17.04 5.35
C PHE A 107 -10.21 16.06 6.50
N LEU A 108 -10.75 16.55 7.62
CA LEU A 108 -11.12 15.71 8.76
C LEU A 108 -12.22 14.69 8.42
N ALA A 109 -13.12 15.03 7.50
CA ALA A 109 -14.15 14.12 7.02
C ALA A 109 -13.61 12.97 6.16
N ILE A 110 -12.45 13.12 5.50
CA ILE A 110 -11.85 12.06 4.68
C ILE A 110 -11.24 10.94 5.57
N ILE A 111 -10.69 11.29 6.73
CA ILE A 111 -10.05 10.34 7.67
C ILE A 111 -10.96 9.16 8.05
N PRO A 112 -12.20 9.36 8.56
CA PRO A 112 -13.08 8.24 8.87
C PRO A 112 -13.58 7.50 7.62
N LEU A 113 -13.66 8.19 6.48
CA LEU A 113 -14.09 7.59 5.21
C LEU A 113 -13.09 6.54 4.74
N GLU A 114 -11.79 6.83 4.83
CA GLU A 114 -10.72 5.87 4.51
C GLU A 114 -10.86 4.58 5.34
N LYS A 115 -11.06 4.72 6.65
CA LYS A 115 -11.28 3.56 7.55
C LYS A 115 -12.56 2.80 7.25
N LEU A 116 -13.59 3.48 6.77
CA LEU A 116 -14.84 2.84 6.36
C LEU A 116 -14.67 2.01 5.09
N PHE A 117 -13.87 2.50 4.13
CA PHE A 117 -13.53 1.78 2.91
C PHE A 117 -12.66 0.56 3.19
N GLU A 118 -11.65 0.69 4.07
CA GLU A 118 -10.81 -0.41 4.52
C GLU A 118 -11.66 -1.53 5.16
N TYR A 119 -12.46 -1.17 6.17
CA TYR A 119 -13.36 -2.13 6.83
C TYR A 119 -14.37 -2.74 5.85
N GLY A 120 -14.98 -1.92 4.99
CA GLY A 120 -15.91 -2.39 3.97
C GLY A 120 -15.27 -3.40 3.01
N GLY A 121 -14.03 -3.15 2.60
CA GLY A 121 -13.27 -4.05 1.74
C GLY A 121 -12.96 -5.39 2.38
N GLU A 122 -12.52 -5.39 3.64
CA GLU A 122 -12.32 -6.62 4.42
C GLU A 122 -13.61 -7.43 4.53
N GLN A 123 -14.74 -6.77 4.83
CA GLN A 123 -16.03 -7.44 4.90
C GLN A 123 -16.43 -8.03 3.55
N MET A 124 -16.21 -7.30 2.45
CA MET A 124 -16.50 -7.76 1.10
C MET A 124 -15.60 -8.94 0.68
N ALA A 125 -14.33 -8.96 1.09
CA ALA A 125 -13.37 -10.02 0.75
C ALA A 125 -13.87 -11.42 1.17
N PHE A 126 -14.59 -11.53 2.29
CA PHE A 126 -15.20 -12.78 2.74
C PHE A 126 -16.27 -13.34 1.78
N TYR A 127 -16.72 -12.58 0.77
CA TYR A 127 -17.75 -12.97 -0.19
C TYR A 127 -17.20 -13.29 -1.58
N VAL A 128 -16.05 -12.75 -1.98
CA VAL A 128 -15.52 -12.87 -3.35
C VAL A 128 -14.51 -14.03 -3.51
N GLY A 129 -14.03 -14.60 -2.41
CA GLY A 129 -13.03 -15.69 -2.39
C GLY A 129 -11.63 -15.16 -2.08
N PRO A 130 -10.64 -16.04 -1.81
CA PRO A 130 -9.32 -15.62 -1.32
C PRO A 130 -8.59 -14.69 -2.31
N ASP A 131 -8.35 -15.15 -3.54
CA ASP A 131 -7.52 -14.42 -4.51
C ASP A 131 -8.16 -13.09 -4.97
N LEU A 132 -9.46 -13.10 -5.27
CA LEU A 132 -10.19 -11.88 -5.65
C LEU A 132 -10.48 -10.97 -4.46
N GLY A 133 -10.56 -11.53 -3.25
CA GLY A 133 -10.75 -10.78 -2.01
C GLY A 133 -9.50 -9.97 -1.68
N GLU A 134 -8.31 -10.55 -1.82
CA GLU A 134 -7.03 -9.84 -1.64
C GLU A 134 -6.91 -8.66 -2.63
N LEU A 135 -7.19 -8.90 -3.92
CA LEU A 135 -7.17 -7.83 -4.93
C LEU A 135 -8.17 -6.70 -4.60
N LEU A 136 -9.37 -7.07 -4.13
CA LEU A 136 -10.42 -6.12 -3.76
C LEU A 136 -10.00 -5.26 -2.56
N VAL A 137 -9.40 -5.86 -1.53
CA VAL A 137 -8.90 -5.13 -0.36
C VAL A 137 -7.78 -4.17 -0.77
N VAL A 138 -6.81 -4.61 -1.57
CA VAL A 138 -5.74 -3.73 -2.07
C VAL A 138 -6.30 -2.55 -2.87
N THR A 139 -7.34 -2.77 -3.67
CA THR A 139 -7.98 -1.71 -4.45
C THR A 139 -8.75 -0.74 -3.58
N LEU A 140 -9.55 -1.23 -2.61
CA LEU A 140 -10.37 -0.39 -1.76
C LEU A 140 -9.56 0.38 -0.72
N ASN A 141 -8.45 -0.18 -0.24
CA ASN A 141 -7.56 0.51 0.70
C ASN A 141 -6.85 1.71 0.05
N ASN A 142 -6.71 1.72 -1.27
CA ASN A 142 -6.12 2.84 -2.03
C ASN A 142 -7.15 3.68 -2.81
N VAL A 143 -8.46 3.44 -2.58
CA VAL A 143 -9.53 4.04 -3.40
C VAL A 143 -9.67 5.54 -3.13
N VAL A 144 -9.41 5.98 -1.91
CA VAL A 144 -9.55 7.38 -1.50
C VAL A 144 -8.46 8.21 -2.18
N GLU A 145 -7.22 7.72 -2.17
CA GLU A 145 -6.07 8.30 -2.84
C GLU A 145 -6.27 8.30 -4.36
N GLY A 146 -6.71 7.17 -4.93
CA GLY A 146 -7.00 7.05 -6.35
C GLY A 146 -8.11 8.01 -6.80
N THR A 147 -9.17 8.14 -6.02
CA THR A 147 -10.27 9.07 -6.30
C THR A 147 -9.81 10.52 -6.22
N LEU A 148 -9.03 10.88 -5.20
CA LEU A 148 -8.43 12.20 -5.08
C LEU A 148 -7.52 12.49 -6.27
N ALA A 149 -6.70 11.52 -6.69
CA ALA A 149 -5.84 11.65 -7.85
C ALA A 149 -6.64 11.90 -9.15
N ILE A 150 -7.73 11.17 -9.37
CA ILE A 150 -8.62 11.35 -10.53
C ILE A 150 -9.28 12.74 -10.51
N ILE A 151 -9.74 13.21 -9.34
CA ILE A 151 -10.36 14.54 -9.20
C ILE A 151 -9.35 15.64 -9.53
N LEU A 152 -8.10 15.53 -9.06
CA LEU A 152 -7.03 16.49 -9.34
C LEU A 152 -6.63 16.47 -10.82
N LEU A 153 -6.55 15.29 -11.44
CA LEU A 153 -6.34 15.16 -12.88
C LEU A 153 -7.44 15.84 -13.68
N LYS A 154 -8.71 15.63 -13.32
CA LYS A 154 -9.86 16.28 -13.98
C LYS A 154 -9.85 17.81 -13.86
N LYS A 155 -9.26 18.33 -12.78
CA LYS A 155 -9.10 19.78 -12.57
C LYS A 155 -7.78 20.34 -13.14
N CYS A 156 -6.96 19.51 -13.79
CA CYS A 156 -5.63 19.87 -14.28
C CYS A 156 -4.66 20.36 -13.18
N GLU A 157 -4.88 19.96 -11.92
CA GLU A 157 -4.05 20.33 -10.76
C GLU A 157 -2.85 19.38 -10.61
N LEU A 158 -2.01 19.31 -11.63
CA LEU A 158 -0.92 18.32 -11.72
C LEU A 158 0.14 18.50 -10.62
N LYS A 159 0.43 19.75 -10.23
CA LYS A 159 1.41 20.03 -9.17
C LYS A 159 0.92 19.52 -7.82
N LEU A 160 -0.36 19.70 -7.51
CA LEU A 160 -0.96 19.17 -6.28
C LEU A 160 -0.96 17.64 -6.32
N LEU A 161 -1.35 17.04 -7.44
CA LEU A 161 -1.34 15.60 -7.64
C LEU A 161 0.05 14.98 -7.39
N GLN A 162 1.09 15.53 -8.01
CA GLN A 162 2.46 15.06 -7.82
C GLN A 162 2.89 15.15 -6.36
N SER A 163 2.58 16.27 -5.69
CA SER A 163 2.86 16.44 -4.27
C SER A 163 2.12 15.42 -3.40
N THR A 164 0.87 15.10 -3.71
CA THR A 164 0.07 14.10 -2.99
C THR A 164 0.65 12.70 -3.16
N ILE A 165 1.03 12.30 -4.38
CA ILE A 165 1.62 10.97 -4.63
C ILE A 165 2.93 10.81 -3.87
N ILE A 166 3.82 11.81 -3.92
CA ILE A 166 5.08 11.80 -3.16
C ILE A 166 4.79 11.72 -1.65
N GLY A 167 3.81 12.49 -1.17
CA GLY A 167 3.38 12.47 0.22
C GLY A 167 2.89 11.09 0.69
N VAL A 168 2.07 10.41 -0.12
CA VAL A 168 1.58 9.06 0.18
C VAL A 168 2.71 8.05 0.23
N VAL A 169 3.67 8.12 -0.71
CA VAL A 169 4.87 7.27 -0.66
C VAL A 169 5.62 7.52 0.64
N LEU A 170 6.00 8.77 0.94
CA LEU A 170 6.73 9.12 2.17
C LEU A 170 5.98 8.69 3.45
N LEU A 171 4.66 8.80 3.48
CA LEU A 171 3.82 8.34 4.58
C LEU A 171 4.00 6.83 4.83
N HIS A 172 3.95 6.02 3.78
CA HIS A 172 4.10 4.57 3.85
C HIS A 172 5.53 4.11 4.13
N LEU A 173 6.53 4.88 3.69
CA LEU A 173 7.94 4.52 3.88
C LEU A 173 8.49 4.94 5.25
N LEU A 174 8.12 6.13 5.72
CA LEU A 174 8.73 6.76 6.88
C LEU A 174 7.73 6.95 8.02
N LEU A 175 6.59 7.59 7.76
CA LEU A 175 5.72 8.02 8.85
C LEU A 175 5.05 6.83 9.55
N ILE A 176 4.40 5.95 8.81
CA ILE A 176 3.71 4.79 9.38
C ILE A 176 4.71 3.85 10.07
N PRO A 177 5.80 3.40 9.42
CA PRO A 177 6.79 2.54 10.07
C PRO A 177 7.49 3.23 11.25
N GLY A 178 7.80 4.52 11.13
CA GLY A 178 8.44 5.30 12.19
C GLY A 178 7.57 5.42 13.45
N VAL A 179 6.28 5.72 13.29
CA VAL A 179 5.33 5.73 14.42
C VAL A 179 5.15 4.32 14.99
N ALA A 180 5.12 3.28 14.16
CA ALA A 180 5.06 1.90 14.63
C ALA A 180 6.28 1.49 15.46
N PHE A 181 7.49 1.92 15.07
CA PHE A 181 8.71 1.68 15.86
C PHE A 181 8.72 2.47 17.15
N VAL A 182 8.28 3.73 17.15
CA VAL A 182 8.19 4.54 18.37
C VAL A 182 7.15 3.98 19.34
N THR A 183 5.95 3.63 18.84
CA THR A 183 4.85 3.15 19.70
C THR A 183 5.05 1.71 20.16
N GLY A 184 5.51 0.82 19.28
CA GLY A 184 5.83 -0.56 19.64
C GLY A 184 7.12 -0.66 20.46
N GLY A 185 8.10 0.20 20.21
CA GLY A 185 9.37 0.30 20.95
C GLY A 185 9.29 1.09 22.25
N ALA A 186 8.16 1.75 22.56
CA ALA A 186 8.04 2.63 23.73
C ALA A 186 8.32 1.93 25.08
N ARG A 187 8.23 0.60 25.14
CA ARG A 187 8.44 -0.20 26.36
C ARG A 187 9.46 -1.33 26.22
N ILE A 188 10.12 -1.45 25.07
CA ILE A 188 11.05 -2.54 24.75
C ILE A 188 12.33 -1.98 24.14
N ILE A 189 13.46 -2.63 24.42
CA ILE A 189 14.79 -2.16 24.00
C ILE A 189 15.03 -2.45 22.51
N GLU A 190 14.55 -3.60 22.05
CA GLU A 190 14.64 -4.05 20.66
C GLU A 190 13.33 -4.68 20.20
N GLN A 191 13.02 -4.53 18.91
CA GLN A 191 11.87 -5.13 18.25
C GLN A 191 12.35 -6.23 17.32
N ASP A 192 12.08 -7.49 17.66
CA ASP A 192 12.35 -8.62 16.76
C ASP A 192 11.32 -8.65 15.63
N LEU A 193 11.79 -8.37 14.42
CA LEU A 193 11.00 -8.49 13.20
C LEU A 193 11.37 -9.79 12.48
N HIS A 194 10.38 -10.43 11.84
CA HIS A 194 10.64 -11.62 11.03
C HIS A 194 11.59 -11.26 9.88
N PRO A 195 12.80 -11.84 9.82
CA PRO A 195 13.85 -11.38 8.91
C PRO A 195 13.45 -11.59 7.45
N HIS A 196 12.77 -12.69 7.14
CA HIS A 196 12.34 -13.01 5.79
C HIS A 196 11.31 -12.02 5.23
N LEU A 197 10.24 -11.75 5.99
CA LEU A 197 9.17 -10.84 5.57
C LEU A 197 9.66 -9.39 5.47
N THR A 198 10.52 -8.98 6.40
CA THR A 198 11.09 -7.64 6.42
C THR A 198 12.01 -7.41 5.22
N GLN A 199 12.87 -8.38 4.90
CA GLN A 199 13.77 -8.29 3.76
C GLN A 199 13.01 -8.26 2.42
N LEU A 200 11.97 -9.10 2.26
CA LEU A 200 11.13 -9.07 1.07
C LEU A 200 10.41 -7.73 0.90
N ASN A 201 9.76 -7.23 1.95
CA ASN A 201 9.03 -5.96 1.88
C ASN A 201 9.97 -4.78 1.61
N GLN A 202 11.14 -4.75 2.24
CA GLN A 202 12.14 -3.70 2.03
C GLN A 202 12.68 -3.71 0.59
N THR A 203 12.97 -4.89 0.04
CA THR A 203 13.48 -4.99 -1.34
C THR A 203 12.43 -4.58 -2.37
N LEU A 204 11.19 -5.04 -2.24
CA LEU A 204 10.07 -4.63 -3.11
C LEU A 204 9.82 -3.12 -3.07
N LEU A 205 9.79 -2.55 -1.87
CA LEU A 205 9.62 -1.12 -1.65
C LEU A 205 10.78 -0.32 -2.25
N THR A 206 12.03 -0.77 -2.06
CA THR A 206 13.21 -0.10 -2.63
C THR A 206 13.17 -0.11 -4.16
N ILE A 207 12.85 -1.26 -4.77
CA ILE A 207 12.74 -1.38 -6.24
C ILE A 207 11.59 -0.51 -6.76
N GLY A 208 10.43 -0.52 -6.11
CA GLY A 208 9.28 0.30 -6.51
C GLY A 208 9.57 1.80 -6.44
N VAL A 209 10.22 2.26 -5.37
CA VAL A 209 10.61 3.67 -5.21
C VAL A 209 11.67 4.07 -6.24
N MET A 210 12.68 3.23 -6.47
CA MET A 210 13.71 3.50 -7.48
C MET A 210 13.10 3.58 -8.89
N ALA A 211 12.17 2.70 -9.22
CA ALA A 211 11.46 2.74 -10.50
C ALA A 211 10.62 4.02 -10.67
N LEU A 212 9.95 4.48 -9.61
CA LEU A 212 9.20 5.75 -9.61
C LEU A 212 10.12 6.99 -9.71
N LEU A 213 11.31 6.94 -9.09
CA LEU A 213 12.25 8.08 -9.07
C LEU A 213 13.07 8.20 -10.35
N LEU A 214 13.28 7.11 -11.10
CA LEU A 214 14.12 7.09 -12.31
C LEU A 214 13.78 8.20 -13.33
N PRO A 215 12.51 8.43 -13.73
CA PRO A 215 12.21 9.52 -14.67
C PRO A 215 12.47 10.91 -14.09
N ALA A 216 12.26 11.11 -12.79
CA ALA A 216 12.50 12.39 -12.12
C ALA A 216 14.01 12.68 -11.99
N ALA A 217 14.80 11.67 -11.62
CA ALA A 217 16.25 11.78 -11.52
C ALA A 217 16.90 12.04 -12.89
N PHE A 218 16.42 11.37 -13.94
CA PHE A 218 16.88 11.59 -15.31
C PHE A 218 16.58 13.02 -15.80
N PHE A 219 15.38 13.53 -15.51
CA PHE A 219 15.02 14.92 -15.80
C PHE A 219 15.95 15.91 -15.09
N ALA A 220 16.19 15.72 -13.79
CA ALA A 220 17.05 16.59 -13.00
C ALA A 220 18.52 16.56 -13.48
N ALA A 221 19.04 15.40 -13.86
CA ALA A 221 20.41 15.26 -14.36
C ALA A 221 20.62 15.96 -15.71
N LEU A 222 19.63 15.89 -16.61
CA LEU A 222 19.69 16.59 -17.89
C LEU A 222 19.63 18.11 -17.74
N ASP A 223 18.79 18.61 -16.83
CA ASP A 223 18.69 20.04 -16.52
C ASP A 223 20.04 20.58 -16.01
N GLN A 224 20.70 19.86 -15.10
CA GLN A 224 22.03 20.21 -14.58
C GLN A 224 23.15 20.14 -15.62
N GLY A 225 23.10 19.15 -16.51
CA GLY A 225 24.07 18.98 -17.60
C GLY A 225 24.01 20.11 -18.63
N ILE A 226 22.80 20.63 -18.91
CA ILE A 226 22.62 21.80 -19.79
C ILE A 226 23.21 23.06 -19.15
N ILE A 227 23.03 23.27 -17.84
CA ILE A 227 23.59 24.41 -17.11
C ILE A 227 25.13 24.35 -17.09
N SER A 228 25.72 23.16 -17.00
CA SER A 228 27.16 22.98 -16.85
C SER A 228 27.94 22.96 -18.18
N GLY A 229 27.26 22.72 -19.31
CA GLY A 229 27.87 22.61 -20.64
C GLY A 229 27.82 23.87 -21.51
N ALA A 230 27.27 24.98 -21.00
CA ALA A 230 27.14 26.22 -21.77
C ALA A 230 28.46 27.03 -21.74
N PRO A 231 29.10 27.32 -22.89
CA PRO A 231 30.25 28.22 -22.93
C PRO A 231 29.83 29.65 -22.53
N ALA A 232 30.66 30.30 -21.71
CA ALA A 232 30.41 31.60 -21.08
C ALA A 232 30.20 32.78 -22.07
N ASP A 233 30.36 32.55 -23.37
CA ASP A 233 30.50 33.60 -24.38
C ASP A 233 29.23 33.85 -25.21
N ALA A 234 28.13 33.13 -24.96
CA ALA A 234 26.87 33.25 -25.71
C ALA A 234 25.80 34.12 -25.02
N ALA A 235 26.22 35.12 -24.24
CA ALA A 235 25.35 35.94 -23.39
C ALA A 235 24.51 37.01 -24.12
N THR A 236 24.57 37.12 -25.45
CA THR A 236 23.88 38.23 -26.14
C THR A 236 22.84 37.72 -27.13
N GLN A 237 21.61 37.60 -26.60
CA GLN A 237 20.38 38.02 -27.28
C GLN A 237 20.02 37.25 -28.57
N GLY A 238 19.58 35.99 -28.41
CA GLY A 238 18.96 35.23 -29.51
C GLY A 238 18.89 33.71 -29.33
N ARG A 239 19.62 33.16 -28.35
CA ARG A 239 19.78 31.71 -28.13
C ARG A 239 18.70 31.06 -27.25
N SER A 240 17.97 31.85 -26.47
CA SER A 240 17.01 31.37 -25.47
C SER A 240 15.62 31.01 -26.01
N ASN A 241 15.29 31.32 -27.26
CA ASN A 241 13.89 31.16 -27.73
C ASN A 241 13.70 29.98 -28.68
N PHE A 242 14.74 29.61 -29.45
CA PHE A 242 14.67 28.53 -30.43
C PHE A 242 15.24 27.20 -29.91
N THR A 243 16.40 27.26 -29.24
CA THR A 243 17.04 26.09 -28.63
C THR A 243 16.30 25.64 -27.38
N ASP A 244 15.87 26.58 -26.52
CA ASP A 244 15.06 26.23 -25.36
C ASP A 244 13.67 25.75 -25.80
N GLY A 245 12.97 26.45 -26.69
CA GLY A 245 11.63 26.03 -27.13
C GLY A 245 11.57 24.65 -27.81
N PHE A 246 12.49 24.34 -28.74
CA PHE A 246 12.45 23.10 -29.51
C PHE A 246 13.05 21.90 -28.78
N LEU A 247 14.10 22.08 -27.97
CA LEU A 247 14.66 21.01 -27.16
C LEU A 247 13.79 20.74 -25.93
N ILE A 248 13.20 21.75 -25.30
CA ILE A 248 12.27 21.54 -24.18
C ILE A 248 11.02 20.82 -24.67
N GLU A 249 10.44 21.17 -25.83
CA GLU A 249 9.22 20.51 -26.31
C GLU A 249 9.49 19.06 -26.73
N LYS A 250 10.55 18.79 -27.51
CA LYS A 250 10.95 17.41 -27.84
C LYS A 250 11.28 16.59 -26.60
N ASN A 251 12.01 17.17 -25.65
CA ASN A 251 12.37 16.46 -24.43
C ASN A 251 11.14 16.23 -23.55
N ARG A 252 10.19 17.18 -23.43
CA ARG A 252 8.92 16.98 -22.71
C ARG A 252 8.14 15.80 -23.25
N VAL A 253 8.01 15.68 -24.58
CA VAL A 253 7.34 14.53 -25.21
C VAL A 253 8.06 13.22 -24.89
N ILE A 254 9.39 13.22 -24.94
CA ILE A 254 10.21 12.05 -24.56
C ILE A 254 10.02 11.69 -23.08
N PHE A 255 10.03 12.66 -22.16
CA PHE A 255 9.81 12.43 -20.73
C PHE A 255 8.39 11.92 -20.44
N LEU A 256 7.38 12.44 -21.15
CA LEU A 256 6.01 11.94 -21.07
C LEU A 256 5.93 10.48 -21.55
N GLN A 257 6.61 10.15 -22.64
CA GLN A 257 6.65 8.79 -23.17
C GLN A 257 7.40 7.83 -22.22
N MET A 258 8.52 8.27 -21.65
CA MET A 258 9.26 7.51 -20.63
C MET A 258 8.43 7.29 -19.37
N SER A 259 7.79 8.33 -18.84
CA SER A 259 6.92 8.25 -17.67
C SER A 259 5.73 7.31 -17.91
N ARG A 260 5.11 7.37 -19.09
CA ARG A 260 4.05 6.41 -19.48
C ARG A 260 4.55 4.97 -19.58
N GLY A 261 5.74 4.76 -20.15
CA GLY A 261 6.35 3.44 -20.24
C GLY A 261 6.64 2.84 -18.87
N ILE A 262 7.21 3.64 -17.97
CA ILE A 262 7.50 3.24 -16.59
C ILE A 262 6.20 2.98 -15.81
N ALA A 263 5.16 3.79 -15.99
CA ALA A 263 3.86 3.56 -15.36
C ALA A 263 3.22 2.23 -15.80
N ILE A 264 3.30 1.88 -17.09
CA ILE A 264 2.79 0.60 -17.60
C ILE A 264 3.61 -0.56 -17.03
N LEU A 265 4.94 -0.42 -16.97
CA LEU A 265 5.81 -1.44 -16.41
C LEU A 265 5.50 -1.67 -14.93
N LEU A 266 5.32 -0.60 -14.15
CA LEU A 266 4.94 -0.67 -12.73
C LEU A 266 3.54 -1.25 -12.49
N LEU A 267 2.64 -1.21 -13.47
CA LEU A 267 1.33 -1.85 -13.35
C LEU A 267 1.43 -3.37 -13.57
N LEU A 268 2.39 -3.81 -14.38
CA LEU A 268 2.56 -5.23 -14.73
C LEU A 268 3.34 -6.00 -13.65
N VAL A 269 4.31 -5.33 -13.00
CA VAL A 269 5.13 -5.86 -11.89
C VAL A 269 4.32 -5.92 -10.60
#